data_AF-A0A6F7W3S8-F1
#
_entry.id   AF-A0A6F7W3S8-F1
#
_cell.length_a   1.000
_cell.length_b   1.000
_cell.length_c   1.000
_cell.angle_alpha   90.00
_cell.angle_beta   90.00
_cell.angle_gamma   90.00
#
_symmetry.space_group_name_H-M   'P 1'
#
loop_
_entity.id
_entity.type
_entity.pdbx_description
1 polymer ?
#
loop_
_entity_poly.entity_id
_entity_poly.type
_entity_poly.pdbx_seq_one_letter_code
_entity_poly.pdbx_strand_id
1 'polypeptide(L)'
;MRRGELAAFLRSRRERITPEQVGLPRGRRRRTPGLRREEVAQLSTVGVTWYTWLEQGRDIHVSAQVLDAIARALILDRSERAHLFALAGTVDPSPASECTGVPQSLRRMLEQLEPFPACVQNSRFDLLAYNRTYRLMMCDLDKVPPEDRNCLWLAFTHDEWRSSLVDRDETIRLMAAKFRAVMAEHVAEPAWKAMVKRL
;
A
#
# COMPACT_ATOMS: atom_id res chain seq x y z
N MET A 1 -9.19 16.46 -10.51
CA MET A 1 -7.98 15.68 -10.85
C MET A 1 -6.73 16.53 -10.63
N ARG A 2 -5.79 16.07 -9.79
CA ARG A 2 -4.49 16.71 -9.56
C ARG A 2 -3.42 16.04 -10.44
N ARG A 3 -3.37 16.43 -11.71
CA ARG A 3 -2.62 15.70 -12.77
C ARG A 3 -1.13 15.52 -12.48
N GLY A 4 -0.45 16.56 -11.99
CA GLY A 4 0.98 16.49 -11.65
C GLY A 4 1.26 15.53 -10.49
N GLU A 5 0.46 15.61 -9.42
CA GLU A 5 0.55 14.71 -8.26
C GLU A 5 0.26 13.26 -8.64
N LEU A 6 -0.77 13.02 -9.48
CA LEU A 6 -1.10 11.70 -9.99
C LEU A 6 0.04 11.09 -10.82
N ALA A 7 0.62 11.88 -11.72
CA ALA A 7 1.74 11.45 -12.55
C ALA A 7 2.98 11.07 -11.71
N ALA A 8 3.29 11.89 -10.69
CA ALA A 8 4.39 11.64 -9.76
C ALA A 8 4.13 10.37 -8.92
N PHE A 9 2.91 10.22 -8.39
CA PHE A 9 2.50 9.06 -7.62
C PHE A 9 2.63 7.76 -8.43
N LEU A 10 2.05 7.71 -9.64
CA LEU A 10 2.12 6.52 -10.50
C LEU A 10 3.55 6.15 -10.85
N ARG A 11 4.40 7.15 -11.14
CA ARG A 11 5.83 6.93 -11.42
C ARG A 11 6.55 6.30 -10.23
N SER A 12 6.35 6.86 -9.03
CA SER A 12 6.93 6.32 -7.79
C SER A 12 6.51 4.87 -7.54
N ARG A 13 5.22 4.56 -7.69
CA ARG A 13 4.70 3.19 -7.48
C ARG A 13 5.20 2.21 -8.55
N ARG A 14 5.26 2.64 -9.81
CA ARG A 14 5.83 1.82 -10.90
C ARG A 14 7.30 1.47 -10.65
N GLU A 15 8.09 2.42 -10.17
CA GLU A 15 9.52 2.23 -9.93
C GLU A 15 9.82 1.37 -8.70
N ARG A 16 8.86 1.26 -7.77
CA ARG A 16 8.92 0.39 -6.58
C ARG A 16 8.72 -1.10 -6.88
N ILE A 17 7.89 -1.44 -7.87
CA ILE A 17 7.48 -2.83 -8.15
C ILE A 17 8.52 -3.50 -9.08
N THR A 18 9.00 -4.69 -8.70
CA THR A 18 9.87 -5.48 -9.59
C THR A 18 9.04 -6.34 -10.54
N PRO A 19 9.58 -6.69 -11.73
CA PRO A 19 8.89 -7.57 -12.68
C PRO A 19 8.44 -8.90 -12.07
N GLU A 20 9.26 -9.50 -11.21
CA GLU A 20 8.92 -10.80 -10.62
C GLU A 20 7.75 -10.75 -9.65
N GLN A 21 7.53 -9.61 -8.99
CA GLN A 21 6.38 -9.44 -8.10
C GLN A 21 5.03 -9.54 -8.85
N VAL A 22 5.04 -9.26 -10.15
CA VAL A 22 3.89 -9.34 -11.05
C VAL A 22 3.99 -10.50 -12.05
N GLY A 23 4.89 -11.46 -11.80
CA GLY A 23 5.06 -12.66 -12.63
C GLY A 23 5.74 -12.43 -13.98
N LEU A 24 6.35 -11.25 -14.19
CA LEU A 24 7.09 -10.93 -15.40
C LEU A 24 8.59 -11.29 -15.25
N PRO A 25 9.25 -11.78 -16.31
CA PRO A 25 10.68 -12.01 -16.28
C PRO A 25 11.47 -10.69 -16.22
N ARG A 26 12.58 -10.65 -15.48
CA ARG A 26 13.47 -9.48 -15.46
C ARG A 26 14.01 -9.09 -16.84
N GLY A 27 14.18 -10.01 -17.78
CA GLY A 27 14.79 -9.72 -19.09
C GLY A 27 16.27 -9.31 -19.01
N ARG A 28 16.95 -9.14 -20.15
CA ARG A 28 18.38 -8.74 -20.22
C ARG A 28 18.54 -7.21 -20.31
N ARG A 29 19.47 -6.66 -19.50
CA ARG A 29 19.84 -5.21 -19.39
C ARG A 29 18.66 -4.26 -19.20
N ARG A 30 18.28 -3.99 -17.93
CA ARG A 30 17.35 -2.91 -17.56
C ARG A 30 18.11 -1.67 -17.09
N ARG A 31 17.62 -0.49 -17.48
CA ARG A 31 18.01 0.82 -16.92
C ARG A 31 17.09 1.29 -15.80
N THR A 32 15.85 0.80 -15.75
CA THR A 32 14.87 1.13 -14.71
C THR A 32 14.84 0.03 -13.66
N PRO A 33 14.93 0.33 -12.36
CA PRO A 33 14.94 -0.68 -11.30
C PRO A 33 13.60 -1.43 -11.15
N GLY A 34 12.47 -0.76 -11.43
CA GLY A 34 11.13 -1.35 -11.36
C GLY A 34 10.50 -1.66 -12.73
N LEU A 35 9.16 -1.59 -12.76
CA LEU A 35 8.37 -1.81 -13.97
C LEU A 35 8.58 -0.72 -15.02
N ARG A 36 8.50 -1.08 -16.29
CA ARG A 36 8.45 -0.18 -17.43
C ARG A 36 7.01 0.24 -17.70
N ARG A 37 6.84 1.36 -18.41
CA ARG A 37 5.51 1.85 -18.81
C ARG A 37 4.75 0.82 -19.65
N GLU A 38 5.46 0.13 -20.54
CA GLU A 38 4.92 -0.94 -21.38
C GLU A 38 4.39 -2.12 -20.55
N GLU A 39 5.06 -2.46 -19.45
CA GLU A 39 4.66 -3.56 -18.57
C GLU A 39 3.42 -3.21 -17.75
N VAL A 40 3.36 -1.99 -17.19
CA VAL A 40 2.16 -1.55 -16.47
C VAL A 40 0.98 -1.45 -17.43
N ALA A 41 1.19 -0.92 -18.64
CA ALA A 41 0.15 -0.83 -19.66
C ALA A 41 -0.39 -2.22 -20.03
N GLN A 42 0.49 -3.20 -20.21
CA GLN A 42 0.11 -4.60 -20.45
C GLN A 42 -0.71 -5.17 -19.27
N LEU A 43 -0.20 -5.05 -18.04
CA LEU A 43 -0.86 -5.59 -16.83
C LEU A 43 -2.21 -4.95 -16.54
N SER A 44 -2.40 -3.68 -16.93
CA SER A 44 -3.66 -2.95 -16.77
C SER A 44 -4.55 -2.95 -18.02
N THR A 45 -4.14 -3.64 -19.09
CA THR A 45 -4.87 -3.73 -20.37
C THR A 45 -5.21 -2.35 -20.97
N VAL A 46 -4.24 -1.43 -20.93
CA VAL A 46 -4.33 -0.10 -21.55
C VAL A 46 -3.24 0.08 -22.60
N GLY A 47 -3.41 1.07 -23.49
CA GLY A 47 -2.37 1.41 -24.48
C GLY A 47 -1.12 2.00 -23.82
N VAL A 48 0.07 1.61 -24.29
CA VAL A 48 1.37 2.13 -23.79
C VAL A 48 1.46 3.65 -23.91
N THR A 49 1.02 4.20 -25.05
CA THR A 49 0.98 5.64 -25.29
C THR A 49 0.05 6.35 -24.32
N TRP A 50 -1.12 5.76 -24.04
CA TRP A 50 -2.09 6.31 -23.11
C TRP A 50 -1.54 6.33 -21.68
N TYR A 51 -0.93 5.23 -21.21
CA TYR A 51 -0.30 5.19 -19.88
C TYR A 51 0.89 6.16 -19.78
N THR A 52 1.62 6.37 -20.88
CA THR A 52 2.69 7.38 -20.94
C THR A 52 2.14 8.79 -20.79
N TRP A 53 1.00 9.12 -21.41
CA TRP A 53 0.33 10.41 -21.22
C TRP A 53 -0.16 10.61 -19.79
N LEU A 54 -0.66 9.55 -19.15
CA LEU A 54 -1.05 9.57 -17.75
C LEU A 54 0.14 9.91 -16.83
N GLU A 55 1.28 9.24 -17.01
CA GLU A 55 2.53 9.50 -16.26
C GLU A 55 3.23 10.83 -16.63
N GLN A 56 2.79 11.48 -17.70
CA GLN A 56 3.22 12.84 -18.08
C GLN A 56 2.28 13.92 -17.55
N GLY A 57 1.16 13.55 -16.92
CA GLY A 57 0.16 14.50 -16.42
C GLY A 57 -0.58 15.25 -17.53
N ARG A 58 -0.67 14.67 -18.73
CA ARG A 58 -1.44 15.27 -19.84
C ARG A 58 -2.93 15.32 -19.49
N ASP A 59 -3.64 16.21 -20.17
CA ASP A 59 -5.09 16.28 -20.06
C ASP A 59 -5.75 15.11 -20.79
N ILE A 60 -6.05 14.04 -20.06
CA ILE A 60 -6.73 12.85 -20.56
C ILE A 60 -7.83 12.45 -19.59
N HIS A 61 -8.92 11.91 -20.12
CA HIS A 61 -9.97 11.34 -19.29
C HIS A 61 -9.55 9.95 -18.80
N VAL A 62 -9.77 9.68 -17.51
CA VAL A 62 -9.44 8.42 -16.87
C VAL A 62 -10.66 7.87 -16.18
N SER A 63 -11.12 6.68 -16.58
CA SER A 63 -12.27 6.03 -15.95
C SER A 63 -11.88 5.33 -14.64
N ALA A 64 -12.86 5.13 -13.77
CA ALA A 64 -12.69 4.39 -12.52
C ALA A 64 -12.19 2.94 -12.76
N GLN A 65 -12.64 2.30 -13.84
CA GLN A 65 -12.23 0.95 -14.22
C GLN A 65 -10.74 0.88 -14.61
N VAL A 66 -10.23 1.91 -15.30
CA VAL A 66 -8.81 1.98 -15.66
C VAL A 66 -7.95 2.21 -14.42
N LEU A 67 -8.37 3.08 -13.50
CA LEU A 67 -7.67 3.28 -12.22
C LEU A 67 -7.63 2.01 -11.39
N ASP A 68 -8.73 1.26 -11.36
CA ASP A 68 -8.83 -0.01 -10.69
C ASP A 68 -7.86 -1.07 -11.28
N ALA A 69 -7.76 -1.15 -12.61
CA ALA A 69 -6.78 -2.01 -13.28
C ALA A 69 -5.33 -1.59 -12.98
N ILE A 70 -5.04 -0.29 -12.98
CA ILE A 70 -3.71 0.25 -12.63
C ILE A 70 -3.38 -0.03 -11.16
N ALA A 71 -4.34 0.13 -10.25
CA ALA A 71 -4.15 -0.15 -8.83
C ALA A 71 -3.77 -1.62 -8.58
N ARG A 72 -4.40 -2.55 -9.30
CA ARG A 72 -4.01 -3.97 -9.29
C ARG A 72 -2.63 -4.21 -9.88
N ALA A 73 -2.35 -3.65 -11.06
CA ALA A 73 -1.09 -3.82 -11.75
C ALA A 73 0.11 -3.33 -10.94
N LEU A 74 -0.09 -2.26 -10.15
CA LEU A 74 0.94 -1.68 -9.28
C LEU A 74 0.90 -2.24 -7.85
N ILE A 75 0.09 -3.27 -7.58
CA ILE A 75 -0.05 -3.93 -6.27
C ILE A 75 -0.24 -2.87 -5.16
N LEU A 76 -1.13 -1.90 -5.40
CA LEU A 76 -1.36 -0.82 -4.46
C LEU A 76 -2.07 -1.35 -3.21
N ASP A 77 -1.58 -0.94 -2.04
CA ASP A 77 -2.30 -1.15 -0.79
C ASP A 77 -3.56 -0.26 -0.71
N ARG A 78 -4.41 -0.50 0.30
CA ARG A 78 -5.69 0.21 0.45
C ARG A 78 -5.51 1.73 0.47
N SER A 79 -4.52 2.21 1.21
CA SER A 79 -4.30 3.64 1.42
C SER A 79 -3.69 4.28 0.17
N GLU A 80 -2.80 3.57 -0.53
CA GLU A 80 -2.29 3.95 -1.85
C GLU A 80 -3.42 4.02 -2.90
N ARG A 81 -4.34 3.05 -2.90
CA ARG A 81 -5.53 3.03 -3.76
C ARG A 81 -6.46 4.20 -3.45
N ALA A 82 -6.80 4.42 -2.19
CA ALA A 82 -7.61 5.57 -1.78
C ALA A 82 -6.97 6.89 -2.24
N HIS A 83 -5.63 6.99 -2.12
CA HIS A 83 -4.90 8.14 -2.61
C HIS A 83 -4.96 8.29 -4.14
N LEU A 84 -4.81 7.21 -4.90
CA LEU A 84 -4.94 7.19 -6.37
C LEU A 84 -6.28 7.78 -6.82
N PHE A 85 -7.39 7.28 -6.26
CA PHE A 85 -8.74 7.73 -6.61
C PHE A 85 -8.98 9.20 -6.20
N ALA A 86 -8.48 9.61 -5.03
CA ALA A 86 -8.54 11.01 -4.60
C ALA A 86 -7.77 11.96 -5.54
N LEU A 87 -6.60 11.55 -6.04
CA LEU A 87 -5.83 12.32 -7.01
C LEU A 87 -6.53 12.40 -8.37
N ALA A 88 -7.13 11.30 -8.81
CA ALA A 88 -7.94 11.27 -10.02
C ALA A 88 -9.21 12.11 -9.89
N GLY A 89 -9.74 12.27 -8.68
CA GLY A 89 -11.03 12.92 -8.43
C GLY A 89 -12.20 12.04 -8.85
N THR A 90 -12.03 10.72 -8.70
CA THR A 90 -13.02 9.69 -9.05
C THR A 90 -13.38 8.88 -7.80
N VAL A 91 -14.59 8.34 -7.76
CA VAL A 91 -15.02 7.44 -6.68
C VAL A 91 -14.46 6.04 -6.94
N ASP A 92 -13.90 5.43 -5.90
CA ASP A 92 -13.46 4.04 -5.95
C ASP A 92 -14.66 3.11 -6.08
N PRO A 93 -14.76 2.29 -7.15
CA PRO A 93 -15.89 1.37 -7.33
C PRO A 93 -15.85 0.18 -6.37
N SER A 94 -14.72 -0.07 -5.69
CA SER A 94 -14.59 -1.17 -4.74
C SER A 94 -13.58 -0.83 -3.62
N PRO A 95 -13.95 0.09 -2.71
CA PRO A 95 -13.08 0.53 -1.61
C PRO A 95 -12.78 -0.60 -0.60
N ALA A 96 -13.65 -1.61 -0.54
CA ALA A 96 -13.55 -2.77 0.32
C ALA A 96 -12.94 -4.00 -0.37
N SER A 97 -12.62 -3.95 -1.67
CA SER A 97 -12.01 -5.09 -2.35
C SER A 97 -10.71 -5.47 -1.67
N GLU A 98 -10.49 -6.76 -1.49
CA GLU A 98 -9.26 -7.39 -1.02
C GLU A 98 -8.06 -7.21 -1.99
N CYS A 99 -7.94 -6.05 -2.64
CA CYS A 99 -6.68 -5.59 -3.21
C CYS A 99 -5.74 -5.18 -2.07
N THR A 100 -5.42 -6.16 -1.22
CA THR A 100 -4.26 -6.11 -0.35
C THR A 100 -3.06 -6.13 -1.28
N GLY A 101 -2.12 -5.20 -1.14
CA GLY A 101 -0.81 -5.26 -1.79
C GLY A 101 0.05 -6.47 -1.36
N VAL A 102 -0.58 -7.59 -1.02
CA VAL A 102 -0.05 -8.83 -0.46
C VAL A 102 -0.33 -9.94 -1.47
N PRO A 103 0.71 -10.43 -2.17
CA PRO A 103 0.58 -11.58 -3.07
C PRO A 103 0.02 -12.82 -2.36
N GLN A 104 -0.70 -13.67 -3.10
CA GLN A 104 -1.26 -14.93 -2.56
C GLN A 104 -0.18 -15.84 -1.95
N SER A 105 1.02 -15.84 -2.51
CA SER A 105 2.17 -16.58 -1.98
C SER A 105 2.55 -16.12 -0.56
N LEU A 106 2.46 -14.82 -0.28
CA LEU A 106 2.75 -14.26 1.04
C LEU A 106 1.65 -14.60 2.04
N ARG A 107 0.38 -14.65 1.60
CA ARG A 107 -0.74 -15.15 2.43
C ARG A 107 -0.54 -16.62 2.82
N ARG A 108 -0.18 -17.48 1.87
CA ARG A 108 0.13 -18.90 2.14
C ARG A 108 1.32 -19.06 3.09
N MET A 109 2.34 -18.20 2.96
CA MET A 109 3.47 -18.18 3.88
C MET A 109 3.04 -17.83 5.32
N LEU A 110 2.15 -16.85 5.50
CA LEU A 110 1.61 -16.50 6.82
C LEU A 110 0.86 -17.67 7.47
N GLU A 111 0.10 -18.43 6.69
CA GLU A 111 -0.61 -19.63 7.15
C GLU A 111 0.39 -20.73 7.58
N GLN A 112 1.48 -20.91 6.85
CA GLN A 112 2.53 -21.88 7.17
C GLN A 112 3.35 -21.54 8.42
N LEU A 113 3.34 -20.27 8.86
CA LEU A 113 4.04 -19.84 10.07
C LEU A 113 3.27 -20.14 11.36
N GLU A 114 2.03 -20.63 11.29
CA GLU A 114 1.29 -21.07 12.47
C GLU A 114 2.05 -22.17 13.25
N PRO A 115 2.10 -22.13 14.60
CA PRO A 115 1.41 -21.22 15.51
C PRO A 115 2.21 -19.95 15.89
N PHE A 116 3.25 -19.56 15.15
CA PHE A 116 4.00 -18.34 15.45
C PHE A 116 3.24 -17.10 14.95
N PRO A 117 3.06 -16.05 15.78
CA PRO A 117 2.36 -14.84 15.36
C PRO A 117 3.13 -14.12 14.25
N ALA A 118 2.50 -13.91 13.10
CA ALA A 118 3.09 -13.24 11.96
C ALA A 118 2.11 -12.26 11.28
N CYS A 119 2.65 -11.13 10.80
CA CYS A 119 1.91 -10.16 10.03
C CYS A 119 2.76 -9.55 8.90
N VAL A 120 2.08 -8.98 7.92
CA VAL A 120 2.65 -8.15 6.86
C VAL A 120 2.11 -6.74 7.07
N GLN A 121 3.02 -5.78 7.15
CA GLN A 121 2.69 -4.37 7.25
C GLN A 121 3.45 -3.54 6.22
N ASN A 122 2.88 -2.41 5.82
CA ASN A 122 3.61 -1.42 5.02
C ASN A 122 4.48 -0.52 5.90
N SER A 123 5.21 0.41 5.27
CA SER A 123 6.07 1.38 5.97
C SER A 123 5.32 2.41 6.80
N ARG A 124 4.00 2.57 6.59
CA ARG A 124 3.10 3.38 7.42
C ARG A 124 2.58 2.64 8.65
N PHE A 125 2.96 1.38 8.84
CA PHE A 125 2.43 0.46 9.84
C PHE A 125 0.98 0.00 9.60
N ASP A 126 0.43 0.16 8.39
CA ASP A 126 -0.86 -0.47 8.08
C ASP A 126 -0.68 -1.99 8.03
N LEU A 127 -1.55 -2.73 8.73
CA LEU A 127 -1.60 -4.18 8.66
C LEU A 127 -2.27 -4.59 7.35
N LEU A 128 -1.48 -5.21 6.46
CA LEU A 128 -1.95 -5.66 5.16
C LEU A 128 -2.44 -7.11 5.18
N ALA A 129 -1.83 -7.95 6.01
CA ALA A 129 -2.25 -9.33 6.27
C ALA A 129 -1.67 -9.82 7.60
N TYR A 130 -2.30 -10.81 8.22
CA TYR A 130 -1.83 -11.43 9.47
C TYR A 130 -2.39 -12.85 9.58
N ASN A 131 -1.69 -13.71 10.31
CA ASN A 131 -2.17 -15.05 10.61
C ASN A 131 -3.12 -15.07 11.83
N ARG A 132 -3.75 -16.22 12.06
CA ARG A 132 -4.75 -16.39 13.13
C ARG A 132 -4.10 -16.17 14.50
N THR A 133 -2.87 -16.66 14.71
CA THR A 133 -2.21 -16.47 16.00
C THR A 133 -1.89 -15.00 16.28
N TYR A 134 -1.40 -14.23 15.29
CA TYR A 134 -1.18 -12.79 15.46
C TYR A 134 -2.47 -12.05 15.80
N ARG A 135 -3.57 -12.36 15.10
CA ARG A 135 -4.91 -11.82 15.40
C ARG A 135 -5.32 -12.09 16.84
N LEU A 136 -5.14 -13.29 17.35
CA LEU A 136 -5.64 -13.61 18.70
C LEU A 136 -4.70 -13.14 19.80
N MET A 137 -3.40 -12.99 19.51
CA MET A 137 -2.40 -12.58 20.50
C MET A 137 -2.44 -11.08 20.80
N MET A 138 -2.65 -10.23 19.80
CA MET A 138 -2.51 -8.79 19.97
C MET A 138 -3.79 -8.14 20.51
N CYS A 139 -4.88 -8.26 19.77
CA CYS A 139 -6.29 -8.05 20.12
C CYS A 139 -7.10 -8.66 18.98
N ASP A 140 -8.38 -8.99 19.18
CA ASP A 140 -9.22 -9.55 18.11
C ASP A 140 -9.39 -8.58 16.92
N LEU A 141 -8.41 -8.58 16.00
CA LEU A 141 -8.26 -7.63 14.89
C LEU A 141 -9.45 -7.65 13.94
N ASP A 142 -10.22 -8.73 13.91
CA ASP A 142 -11.41 -8.82 13.06
C ASP A 142 -12.54 -7.93 13.59
N LYS A 143 -12.52 -7.54 14.87
CA LYS A 143 -13.41 -6.53 15.46
C LYS A 143 -12.93 -5.09 15.26
N VAL A 144 -11.67 -4.90 14.87
CA VAL A 144 -11.12 -3.57 14.56
C VAL A 144 -11.54 -3.18 13.14
N PRO A 145 -12.12 -1.97 12.93
CA PRO A 145 -12.44 -1.48 11.60
C PRO A 145 -11.20 -1.53 10.68
N PRO A 146 -11.33 -1.98 9.42
CA PRO A 146 -10.17 -2.15 8.55
C PRO A 146 -9.28 -0.90 8.39
N GLU A 147 -9.85 0.29 8.43
CA GLU A 147 -9.19 1.61 8.40
C GLU A 147 -8.34 1.92 9.65
N ASP A 148 -8.57 1.17 10.73
CA ASP A 148 -7.94 1.36 12.05
C ASP A 148 -6.90 0.28 12.33
N ARG A 149 -6.77 -0.70 11.42
CA ARG A 149 -5.77 -1.77 11.49
C ARG A 149 -4.39 -1.24 11.10
N ASN A 150 -3.83 -0.39 11.95
CA ASN A 150 -2.49 0.15 11.84
C ASN A 150 -1.78 -0.01 13.19
N CYS A 151 -0.61 -0.65 13.21
CA CYS A 151 0.08 -0.97 14.45
C CYS A 151 0.44 0.29 15.26
N LEU A 152 0.83 1.37 14.58
CA LEU A 152 1.17 2.64 15.25
C LEU A 152 -0.08 3.26 15.85
N TRP A 153 -1.20 3.30 15.12
CA TRP A 153 -2.49 3.78 15.63
C TRP A 153 -2.96 3.00 16.86
N LEU A 154 -2.97 1.67 16.77
CA LEU A 154 -3.46 0.79 17.83
C LEU A 154 -2.59 0.86 19.09
N ALA A 155 -1.27 1.06 18.94
CA ALA A 155 -0.37 1.27 20.07
C ALA A 155 -0.74 2.52 20.91
N PHE A 156 -1.32 3.56 20.29
CA PHE A 156 -1.79 4.74 21.02
C PHE A 156 -3.25 4.61 21.47
N THR A 157 -4.11 4.00 20.66
CA THR A 157 -5.57 4.15 20.81
C THR A 157 -6.31 2.93 21.34
N HIS A 158 -5.70 1.75 21.35
CA HIS A 158 -6.37 0.51 21.72
C HIS A 158 -5.72 -0.14 22.95
N ASP A 159 -6.47 -0.23 24.05
CA ASP A 159 -5.93 -0.65 25.36
C ASP A 159 -5.40 -2.08 25.37
N GLU A 160 -6.16 -3.04 24.84
CA GLU A 160 -5.75 -4.45 24.75
C GLU A 160 -4.46 -4.61 23.93
N TRP A 161 -4.42 -4.04 22.72
CA TRP A 161 -3.22 -4.03 21.88
C TRP A 161 -2.00 -3.44 22.59
N ARG A 162 -2.20 -2.31 23.28
CA ARG A 162 -1.15 -1.61 24.02
C ARG A 162 -0.64 -2.45 25.20
N SER A 163 -1.51 -3.23 25.84
CA SER A 163 -1.14 -4.13 26.93
C SER A 163 -0.33 -5.34 26.47
N SER A 164 -0.46 -5.73 25.19
CA SER A 164 0.30 -6.82 24.56
C SER A 164 1.73 -6.43 24.15
N LEU A 165 2.09 -5.14 24.23
CA LEU A 165 3.43 -4.65 23.90
C LEU A 165 4.41 -4.83 25.06
N VAL A 166 5.46 -5.61 24.83
CA VAL A 166 6.64 -5.66 25.72
C VAL A 166 7.46 -4.38 25.54
N ASP A 167 8.03 -3.87 26.64
CA ASP A 167 8.81 -2.62 26.66
C ASP A 167 8.12 -1.46 25.95
N ARG A 168 6.82 -1.31 26.22
CA ARG A 168 5.87 -0.39 25.56
C ARG A 168 6.47 0.97 25.17
N ASP A 169 7.07 1.68 26.11
CA ASP A 169 7.55 3.05 25.87
C ASP A 169 8.75 3.08 24.92
N GLU A 170 9.58 2.03 24.89
CA GLU A 170 10.64 1.88 23.91
C GLU A 170 10.09 1.48 22.54
N THR A 171 9.17 0.50 22.50
CA THR A 171 8.52 0.05 21.27
C THR A 171 7.83 1.23 20.56
N ILE A 172 7.03 2.02 21.27
CA ILE A 172 6.34 3.19 20.72
C ILE A 172 7.34 4.23 20.19
N ARG A 173 8.40 4.53 20.94
CA ARG A 173 9.45 5.48 20.50
C ARG A 173 10.11 5.01 19.20
N LEU A 174 10.43 3.73 19.10
CA LEU A 174 11.05 3.15 17.91
C LEU A 174 10.09 3.19 16.69
N MET A 175 8.82 2.84 16.90
CA MET A 175 7.81 2.91 15.84
C MET A 175 7.63 4.34 15.33
N ALA A 176 7.53 5.33 16.23
CA ALA A 176 7.43 6.74 15.87
C ALA A 176 8.67 7.25 15.12
N ALA A 177 9.88 6.85 15.55
CA ALA A 177 11.13 7.20 14.86
C ALA A 177 11.18 6.63 13.44
N LYS A 178 10.86 5.34 13.27
CA LYS A 178 10.77 4.69 11.95
C LYS A 178 9.75 5.37 11.05
N PHE A 179 8.57 5.67 11.59
CA PHE A 179 7.51 6.36 10.84
C PHE A 179 7.97 7.74 10.35
N ARG A 180 8.59 8.56 11.22
CA ARG A 180 9.12 9.88 10.83
C ARG A 180 10.21 9.78 9.76
N ALA A 181 11.10 8.80 9.86
CA ALA A 181 12.17 8.59 8.88
C ALA A 181 11.60 8.31 7.49
N VAL A 182 10.62 7.40 7.38
CA VAL A 182 10.01 7.08 6.08
C VAL A 182 9.11 8.21 5.57
N MET A 183 8.38 8.89 6.46
CA MET A 183 7.52 10.01 6.07
C MET A 183 8.30 11.12 5.35
N ALA A 184 9.57 11.35 5.68
CA ALA A 184 10.42 12.35 5.03
C ALA A 184 10.55 12.13 3.51
N GLU A 185 10.45 10.89 3.03
CA GLU A 185 10.49 10.54 1.60
C GLU A 185 9.11 10.66 0.93
N HIS A 186 8.04 10.75 1.72
CA HIS A 186 6.64 10.76 1.27
C HIS A 186 5.86 12.02 1.69
N VAL A 187 6.54 13.13 1.96
CA VAL A 187 5.93 14.38 2.47
C VAL A 187 4.85 14.95 1.54
N ALA A 188 4.88 14.65 0.25
CA ALA A 188 3.87 15.09 -0.71
C ALA A 188 2.58 14.23 -0.66
N GLU A 189 2.61 13.06 -0.03
CA GLU A 189 1.50 12.10 -0.03
C GLU A 189 0.50 12.40 1.11
N PRO A 190 -0.76 12.73 0.80
CA PRO A 190 -1.83 13.03 1.77
C PRO A 190 -2.08 11.91 2.78
N ALA A 191 -1.87 10.64 2.42
CA ALA A 191 -2.09 9.52 3.34
C ALA A 191 -1.18 9.61 4.58
N TRP A 192 0.08 10.03 4.40
CA TRP A 192 1.02 10.23 5.50
C TRP A 192 0.62 11.42 6.38
N LYS A 193 0.16 12.52 5.77
CA LYS A 193 -0.33 13.70 6.51
C LYS A 193 -1.61 13.41 7.29
N ALA A 194 -2.53 12.66 6.69
CA ALA A 194 -3.78 12.27 7.31
C ALA A 194 -3.52 11.41 8.56
N MET A 195 -2.58 10.47 8.48
CA MET A 195 -2.17 9.64 9.62
C MET A 195 -1.62 10.49 10.78
N VAL A 196 -0.75 11.45 10.51
CA VAL A 196 -0.21 12.35 11.54
C VAL A 196 -1.29 13.21 12.18
N LYS A 197 -2.25 13.71 11.38
CA LYS A 197 -3.37 14.49 11.91
C LYS A 197 -4.32 13.65 12.77
N ARG A 198 -4.36 12.34 12.50
CA ARG A 198 -5.22 11.39 13.18
C ARG A 198 -4.65 10.99 14.56
N LEU A 199 -3.34 10.76 14.64
CA LEU A 199 -2.55 10.48 15.86
C LEU A 199 -2.48 11.68 16.80
#